data_AF-A0A3C1GHF8-F1
#
_entry.id   AF-A0A3C1GHF8-F1
#
_cell.length_a   1.000
_cell.length_b   1.000
_cell.length_c   1.000
_cell.angle_alpha   90.00
_cell.angle_beta   90.00
_cell.angle_gamma   90.00
#
_symmetry.space_group_name_H-M   'P 1'
#
loop_
_entity.id
_entity.type
_entity.pdbx_description
1 polymer ?
#
loop_
_entity_poly.entity_id
_entity_poly.type
_entity_poly.pdbx_seq_one_letter_code
_entity_poly.pdbx_strand_id
1 'polypeptide(L)'
;LLEACAQRARERGATVVRLDCRAMEPTPRGLLHELATVVGGDGSTPEKAARRLRRLGNRVVLALDNYEVFRLMDSWLRQAFVPLLGDNVRVLLFGRQPPVPAWATTPGWQELFRSLPLGPLEDEAAAALLRRIGVRGGEARRINRFARGHPLALKLAATAARERPGLRLEEAALPRVVDELSGLYLADVGDPLTRRALEAASVIRRTTLSLLRAVLPGAAPQDAFERLRALPFVERARDGLVVHDAVQRAIAAALRAGDPDRYRALRLAAWRQLRAEVHQAAGPDLWRYTADILYLLENPVVREAFFPSGVELLALEPARPDDAAAIRSIIRRHEGRNASHALEAWWAKLPECFRVIRARDGSVAGFYCMADAASIGPLLRREDLLVQAWQTYLDKDPVPREARVLLLRRWLSVEHGESPSPVQAACWLDIKRTYMELRPRLRRVLTTVREPAPYGPTVERLGFRPVADATVELDGARYYTVVLDLGPLSVDGWLAGLVAAELGVEEEPVLDSGDRELSLGDRHIPLTPRECAVLAYLWQRDRKVVARRDLLDEVWEPDYDGGSNVVDVVVRSLRRKLGDRASMIETVRGAGYRLRRS
;
A
#
# COMPACT_ATOMS: atom_id res chain seq x y z
N LEU A 1 -12.35 -19.40 11.88
CA LEU A 1 -13.57 -19.99 11.27
C LEU A 1 -13.28 -20.53 9.86
N LEU A 2 -12.70 -19.70 8.98
CA LEU A 2 -12.37 -20.04 7.59
C LEU A 2 -11.77 -21.44 7.40
N GLU A 3 -10.75 -21.83 8.18
CA GLU A 3 -10.14 -23.16 8.05
C GLU A 3 -11.15 -24.31 8.26
N ALA A 4 -12.08 -24.18 9.21
CA ALA A 4 -13.13 -25.18 9.44
C ALA A 4 -14.15 -25.21 8.29
N CYS A 5 -14.48 -24.06 7.70
CA CYS A 5 -15.33 -24.00 6.51
C CYS A 5 -14.65 -24.63 5.29
N ALA A 6 -13.37 -24.32 5.07
CA ALA A 6 -12.56 -24.91 4.01
C ALA A 6 -12.43 -26.43 4.18
N GLN A 7 -12.11 -26.89 5.39
CA GLN A 7 -12.00 -28.31 5.70
C GLN A 7 -13.33 -29.05 5.47
N ARG A 8 -14.46 -28.52 5.97
CA ARG A 8 -15.78 -29.12 5.76
C ARG A 8 -16.26 -29.07 4.31
N ALA A 9 -15.75 -28.14 3.50
CA ALA A 9 -15.98 -28.12 2.05
C ALA A 9 -15.17 -29.22 1.34
N ARG A 10 -13.89 -29.43 1.71
CA ARG A 10 -13.07 -30.55 1.22
C ARG A 10 -13.68 -31.92 1.56
N GLU A 11 -14.14 -32.10 2.80
CA GLU A 11 -14.86 -33.30 3.25
C GLU A 11 -16.15 -33.58 2.44
N ARG A 12 -16.74 -32.54 1.84
CA ARG A 12 -17.91 -32.63 0.94
C ARG A 12 -17.51 -32.68 -0.55
N GLY A 13 -16.28 -33.04 -0.86
CA GLY A 13 -15.77 -33.23 -2.21
C GLY A 13 -15.53 -31.95 -3.02
N ALA A 14 -15.41 -30.78 -2.38
CA ALA A 14 -15.11 -29.53 -3.06
C ALA A 14 -13.61 -29.21 -3.07
N THR A 15 -13.09 -28.77 -4.22
CA THR A 15 -11.74 -28.21 -4.33
C THR A 15 -11.75 -26.79 -3.77
N VAL A 16 -10.98 -26.52 -2.70
CA VAL A 16 -10.97 -25.21 -2.03
C VAL A 16 -9.69 -24.45 -2.36
N VAL A 17 -9.84 -23.33 -3.07
CA VAL A 17 -8.79 -22.33 -3.31
C VAL A 17 -8.97 -21.22 -2.27
N ARG A 18 -8.01 -21.05 -1.37
CA ARG A 18 -8.02 -19.98 -0.36
C ARG A 18 -6.91 -18.98 -0.66
N LEU A 19 -7.25 -17.69 -0.69
CA LEU A 19 -6.33 -16.57 -0.85
C LEU A 19 -6.47 -15.61 0.35
N ASP A 20 -5.35 -15.06 0.84
CA ASP A 20 -5.33 -13.99 1.84
C ASP A 20 -5.13 -12.65 1.13
N CYS A 21 -6.13 -11.77 1.17
CA CYS A 21 -6.07 -10.47 0.49
C CYS A 21 -4.99 -9.53 1.05
N ARG A 22 -4.44 -9.78 2.26
CA ARG A 22 -3.29 -9.01 2.80
C ARG A 22 -1.96 -9.36 2.13
N ALA A 23 -1.88 -10.53 1.49
CA ALA A 23 -0.67 -11.01 0.80
C ALA A 23 -0.67 -10.67 -0.70
N MET A 24 -1.83 -10.26 -1.25
CA MET A 24 -2.02 -9.96 -2.68
C MET A 24 -2.10 -8.45 -2.92
N GLU A 25 -1.52 -8.00 -4.03
CA GLU A 25 -1.75 -6.63 -4.50
C GLU A 25 -3.25 -6.41 -4.76
N PRO A 26 -3.87 -5.33 -4.24
CA PRO A 26 -5.31 -5.07 -4.37
C PRO A 26 -5.65 -4.48 -5.75
N THR A 27 -5.22 -5.19 -6.80
CA THR A 27 -5.44 -4.87 -8.21
C THR A 27 -5.86 -6.14 -8.97
N PRO A 28 -6.57 -6.02 -10.11
CA PRO A 28 -6.89 -7.15 -10.99
C PRO A 28 -5.67 -8.02 -11.29
N ARG A 29 -4.53 -7.38 -11.60
CA ARG A 29 -3.25 -8.05 -11.86
C ARG A 29 -2.76 -8.86 -10.66
N GLY A 30 -2.86 -8.31 -9.45
CA GLY A 30 -2.48 -8.97 -8.21
C GLY A 30 -3.26 -10.27 -7.96
N LEU A 31 -4.59 -10.21 -8.02
CA LEU A 31 -5.42 -11.41 -7.85
C LEU A 31 -5.16 -12.45 -8.94
N LEU A 32 -5.07 -12.02 -10.21
CA LEU A 32 -4.81 -12.93 -11.33
C LEU A 32 -3.44 -13.62 -11.21
N HIS A 33 -2.42 -12.92 -10.74
CA HIS A 33 -1.10 -13.48 -10.46
C HIS A 33 -1.12 -14.50 -9.30
N GLU A 34 -1.81 -14.21 -8.20
CA GLU A 34 -1.88 -15.17 -7.08
C GLU A 34 -2.75 -16.38 -7.44
N LEU A 35 -3.83 -16.21 -8.21
CA LEU A 35 -4.60 -17.32 -8.77
C LEU A 35 -3.73 -18.20 -9.68
N ALA A 36 -2.93 -17.60 -10.57
CA ALA A 36 -1.97 -18.33 -11.40
C ALA A 36 -0.95 -19.11 -10.55
N THR A 37 -0.49 -18.51 -9.45
CA THR A 37 0.47 -19.13 -8.52
C THR A 37 -0.14 -20.32 -7.76
N VAL A 38 -1.34 -20.16 -7.18
CA VAL A 38 -1.99 -21.17 -6.33
C VAL A 38 -2.60 -22.30 -7.15
N VAL A 39 -3.09 -22.00 -8.36
CA VAL A 39 -3.82 -22.96 -9.21
C VAL A 39 -2.93 -23.54 -10.34
N GLY A 40 -1.80 -22.90 -10.62
CA GLY A 40 -0.85 -23.26 -11.67
C GLY A 40 -1.35 -22.93 -13.09
N GLY A 41 -0.42 -22.49 -13.94
CA GLY A 41 -0.65 -22.17 -15.35
C GLY A 41 -0.80 -20.67 -15.63
N ASP A 42 -1.10 -20.34 -16.88
CA ASP A 42 -1.30 -18.95 -17.31
C ASP A 42 -2.65 -18.39 -16.84
N GLY A 43 -2.60 -17.52 -15.82
CA GLY A 43 -3.74 -16.75 -15.32
C GLY A 43 -3.74 -15.28 -15.75
N SER A 44 -3.01 -14.89 -16.81
CA SER A 44 -2.83 -13.49 -17.23
C SER A 44 -4.11 -12.68 -17.52
N THR A 45 -5.26 -13.34 -17.72
CA THR A 45 -6.54 -12.67 -17.97
C THR A 45 -7.67 -13.26 -17.12
N PRO A 46 -8.77 -12.50 -16.87
CA PRO A 46 -9.93 -12.97 -16.11
C PRO A 46 -10.52 -14.27 -16.66
N GLU A 47 -10.63 -14.39 -17.98
CA GLU A 47 -11.24 -15.53 -18.68
C GLU A 47 -10.36 -16.78 -18.57
N LYS A 48 -9.03 -16.63 -18.56
CA LYS A 48 -8.08 -17.73 -18.33
C LYS A 48 -8.17 -18.23 -16.89
N ALA A 49 -8.14 -17.31 -15.92
CA ALA A 49 -8.25 -17.65 -14.50
C ALA A 49 -9.60 -18.31 -14.16
N ALA A 50 -10.71 -17.76 -14.65
CA ALA A 50 -12.05 -18.33 -14.46
C ALA A 50 -12.20 -19.73 -15.09
N ARG A 51 -11.71 -19.91 -16.32
CA ARG A 51 -11.67 -21.21 -17.02
C ARG A 51 -10.81 -22.23 -16.27
N ARG A 52 -9.70 -21.79 -15.65
CA ARG A 52 -8.83 -22.64 -14.84
C ARG A 52 -9.50 -23.06 -13.54
N LEU A 53 -10.12 -22.12 -12.81
CA LEU A 53 -10.92 -22.41 -11.61
C LEU A 53 -12.04 -23.42 -11.92
N ARG A 54 -12.81 -23.23 -13.00
CA ARG A 54 -13.85 -24.18 -13.44
C ARG A 54 -13.32 -25.61 -13.65
N ARG A 55 -12.04 -25.78 -14.05
CA ARG A 55 -11.42 -27.10 -14.31
C ARG A 55 -10.87 -27.80 -13.07
N LEU A 56 -10.93 -27.18 -11.89
CA LEU A 56 -10.39 -27.76 -10.64
C LEU A 56 -11.22 -28.87 -10.00
N GLY A 57 -12.45 -29.10 -10.47
CA GLY A 57 -13.32 -30.16 -9.98
C GLY A 57 -14.80 -29.85 -10.14
N ASN A 58 -15.65 -30.81 -9.80
CA ASN A 58 -17.11 -30.70 -9.95
C ASN A 58 -17.74 -29.67 -9.00
N ARG A 59 -17.03 -29.28 -7.92
CA ARG A 59 -17.40 -28.21 -7.01
C ARG A 59 -16.14 -27.50 -6.55
N VAL A 60 -16.11 -26.18 -6.70
CA VAL A 60 -14.93 -25.36 -6.39
C VAL A 60 -15.35 -24.22 -5.47
N VAL A 61 -14.57 -23.98 -4.43
CA VAL A 61 -14.79 -22.86 -3.50
C VAL A 61 -13.59 -21.93 -3.59
N LEU A 62 -13.82 -20.69 -4.04
CA LEU A 62 -12.85 -19.61 -3.96
C LEU A 62 -13.12 -18.80 -2.71
N ALA A 63 -12.27 -18.93 -1.69
CA ALA A 63 -12.37 -18.19 -0.44
C ALA A 63 -11.34 -17.06 -0.40
N LEU A 64 -11.83 -15.81 -0.29
CA LEU A 64 -11.02 -14.61 -0.10
C LEU A 64 -11.07 -14.22 1.37
N ASP A 65 -9.93 -14.29 2.07
CA ASP A 65 -9.79 -13.86 3.47
C ASP A 65 -9.30 -12.41 3.57
N ASN A 66 -9.67 -11.72 4.66
CA ASN A 66 -9.44 -10.29 4.86
C ASN A 66 -9.90 -9.42 3.66
N TYR A 67 -11.09 -9.73 3.13
CA TYR A 67 -11.68 -9.08 1.96
C TYR A 67 -11.80 -7.56 2.09
N GLU A 68 -11.80 -6.99 3.30
CA GLU A 68 -11.72 -5.54 3.52
C GLU A 68 -10.56 -4.86 2.75
N VAL A 69 -9.45 -5.56 2.51
CA VAL A 69 -8.30 -5.05 1.72
C VAL A 69 -8.64 -4.90 0.24
N PHE A 70 -9.56 -5.73 -0.28
CA PHE A 70 -9.96 -5.77 -1.68
C PHE A 70 -11.15 -4.85 -2.02
N ARG A 71 -11.57 -3.97 -1.10
CA ARG A 71 -12.67 -3.00 -1.32
C ARG A 71 -12.49 -2.14 -2.59
N LEU A 72 -11.26 -1.86 -3.02
CA LEU A 72 -10.97 -1.11 -4.26
C LEU A 72 -11.12 -1.97 -5.53
N MET A 73 -11.06 -3.30 -5.40
CA MET A 73 -11.31 -4.25 -6.49
C MET A 73 -12.77 -4.70 -6.58
N ASP A 74 -13.60 -4.33 -5.61
CA ASP A 74 -14.97 -4.84 -5.43
C ASP A 74 -15.81 -4.75 -6.71
N SER A 75 -15.79 -3.57 -7.34
CA SER A 75 -16.48 -3.31 -8.60
C SER A 75 -15.99 -4.20 -9.75
N TRP A 76 -14.67 -4.36 -9.91
CA TRP A 76 -14.10 -5.23 -10.93
C TRP A 76 -14.38 -6.72 -10.64
N LEU A 77 -14.35 -7.14 -9.37
CA LEU A 77 -14.75 -8.49 -8.98
C LEU A 77 -16.20 -8.76 -9.36
N ARG A 78 -17.11 -7.87 -8.98
CA ARG A 78 -18.56 -7.97 -9.22
C ARG A 78 -18.95 -7.85 -10.69
N GLN A 79 -18.27 -7.01 -11.48
CA GLN A 79 -18.65 -6.75 -12.87
C GLN A 79 -17.86 -7.54 -13.91
N ALA A 80 -16.59 -7.87 -13.65
CA ALA A 80 -15.70 -8.45 -14.66
C ALA A 80 -15.18 -9.85 -14.30
N PHE A 81 -14.95 -10.18 -13.03
CA PHE A 81 -14.35 -11.47 -12.67
C PHE A 81 -15.37 -12.55 -12.28
N VAL A 82 -16.23 -12.29 -11.28
CA VAL A 82 -17.19 -13.29 -10.78
C VAL A 82 -18.21 -13.70 -11.85
N PRO A 83 -18.73 -12.81 -12.73
CA PRO A 83 -19.59 -13.21 -13.85
C PRO A 83 -18.95 -14.19 -14.86
N LEU A 84 -17.63 -14.30 -14.91
CA LEU A 84 -16.93 -15.27 -15.77
C LEU A 84 -16.75 -16.65 -15.13
N LEU A 85 -17.00 -16.78 -13.83
CA LEU A 85 -16.87 -18.05 -13.11
C LEU A 85 -17.98 -19.01 -13.51
N GLY A 86 -17.64 -20.29 -13.69
CA GLY A 86 -18.64 -21.31 -14.00
C GLY A 86 -19.52 -21.67 -12.80
N ASP A 87 -20.71 -22.20 -13.07
CA ASP A 87 -21.73 -22.57 -12.07
C ASP A 87 -21.26 -23.56 -11.00
N ASN A 88 -20.14 -24.25 -11.23
CA ASN A 88 -19.48 -25.14 -10.26
C ASN A 88 -18.62 -24.41 -9.22
N VAL A 89 -18.34 -23.11 -9.42
CA VAL A 89 -17.54 -22.27 -8.53
C VAL A 89 -18.47 -21.51 -7.55
N ARG A 90 -18.09 -21.43 -6.27
CA ARG A 90 -18.72 -20.56 -5.28
C ARG A 90 -17.68 -19.66 -4.65
N VAL A 91 -17.96 -18.37 -4.63
CA VAL A 91 -17.09 -17.36 -4.00
C VAL A 91 -17.55 -17.14 -2.56
N LEU A 92 -16.61 -17.12 -1.63
CA LEU A 92 -16.83 -16.79 -0.22
C LEU A 92 -15.93 -15.61 0.15
N LEU A 93 -16.54 -14.53 0.63
CA LEU A 93 -15.85 -13.33 1.07
C LEU A 93 -15.82 -13.33 2.61
N PHE A 94 -14.64 -13.37 3.20
CA PHE A 94 -14.43 -13.29 4.64
C PHE A 94 -13.77 -11.97 4.98
N GLY A 95 -14.36 -11.23 5.91
CA GLY A 95 -13.82 -9.95 6.32
C GLY A 95 -14.45 -9.43 7.59
N ARG A 96 -13.86 -8.36 8.15
CA ARG A 96 -14.33 -7.70 9.37
C ARG A 96 -15.36 -6.60 9.09
N GLN A 97 -15.46 -6.21 7.83
CA GLN A 97 -16.37 -5.19 7.31
C GLN A 97 -17.20 -5.84 6.19
N PRO A 98 -18.47 -5.43 6.01
CA PRO A 98 -19.25 -5.88 4.86
C PRO A 98 -18.64 -5.40 3.53
N PRO A 99 -18.81 -6.15 2.42
CA PRO A 99 -18.58 -5.65 1.06
C PRO A 99 -19.41 -4.39 0.75
N VAL A 100 -19.14 -3.74 -0.38
CA VAL A 100 -19.92 -2.54 -0.76
C VAL A 100 -21.41 -2.91 -0.96
N PRO A 101 -22.38 -2.03 -0.64
CA PRO A 101 -23.81 -2.29 -0.77
C PRO A 101 -24.25 -2.80 -2.14
N ALA A 102 -23.52 -2.46 -3.21
CA ALA A 102 -23.81 -2.90 -4.57
C ALA A 102 -23.87 -4.43 -4.74
N TRP A 103 -23.21 -5.24 -3.89
CA TRP A 103 -23.42 -6.69 -3.88
C TRP A 103 -24.84 -7.10 -3.48
N ALA A 104 -25.47 -6.34 -2.59
CA ALA A 104 -26.81 -6.63 -2.07
C ALA A 104 -27.91 -5.78 -2.74
N THR A 105 -27.57 -4.70 -3.47
CA THR A 105 -28.56 -3.81 -4.09
C THR A 105 -28.60 -3.87 -5.63
N THR A 106 -27.52 -4.25 -6.32
CA THR A 106 -27.51 -4.26 -7.81
C THR A 106 -28.46 -5.32 -8.36
N PRO A 107 -29.32 -5.01 -9.34
CA PRO A 107 -30.11 -6.01 -10.06
C PRO A 107 -29.25 -7.18 -10.57
N GLY A 108 -29.76 -8.41 -10.46
CA GLY A 108 -29.03 -9.64 -10.76
C GLY A 108 -28.09 -10.13 -9.65
N TRP A 109 -27.61 -9.26 -8.76
CA TRP A 109 -26.79 -9.67 -7.61
C TRP A 109 -27.59 -9.98 -6.34
N GLN A 110 -28.77 -9.37 -6.17
CA GLN A 110 -29.66 -9.53 -5.02
C GLN A 110 -29.97 -11.00 -4.67
N GLU A 111 -30.14 -11.86 -5.68
CA GLU A 111 -30.44 -13.29 -5.51
C GLU A 111 -29.20 -14.18 -5.36
N LEU A 112 -28.02 -13.67 -5.79
CA LEU A 112 -26.76 -14.42 -5.83
C LEU A 112 -25.88 -14.17 -4.61
N PHE A 113 -26.01 -13.00 -3.96
CA PHE A 113 -25.20 -12.60 -2.82
C PHE A 113 -25.94 -12.80 -1.49
N ARG A 114 -25.27 -13.40 -0.51
CA ARG A 114 -25.78 -13.56 0.86
C ARG A 114 -24.72 -13.22 1.89
N SER A 115 -25.03 -12.26 2.76
CA SER A 115 -24.21 -11.94 3.94
C SER A 115 -24.60 -12.83 5.13
N LEU A 116 -23.60 -13.19 5.95
CA LEU A 116 -23.75 -13.96 7.19
C LEU A 116 -22.92 -13.27 8.30
N PRO A 117 -23.52 -12.35 9.07
CA PRO A 117 -22.81 -11.70 10.17
C PRO A 117 -22.48 -12.70 11.28
N LEU A 118 -21.30 -12.57 11.87
CA LEU A 118 -20.79 -13.46 12.92
C LEU A 118 -20.64 -12.68 14.23
N GLY A 119 -21.52 -12.96 15.19
CA GLY A 119 -21.44 -12.42 16.54
C GLY A 119 -20.44 -13.16 17.45
N PRO A 120 -20.37 -12.79 18.73
CA PRO A 120 -19.68 -13.58 19.75
C PRO A 120 -20.26 -15.01 19.86
N LEU A 121 -19.48 -15.94 20.40
CA LEU A 121 -19.96 -17.29 20.68
C LEU A 121 -21.01 -17.27 21.80
N GLU A 122 -22.11 -17.98 21.61
CA GLU A 122 -23.05 -18.29 22.69
C GLU A 122 -22.39 -19.14 23.78
N ASP A 123 -22.94 -19.10 25.00
CA ASP A 123 -22.33 -19.67 26.20
C ASP A 123 -21.97 -21.15 26.08
N GLU A 124 -22.79 -21.97 25.40
CA GLU A 124 -22.47 -23.38 25.18
C GLU A 124 -21.26 -23.56 24.26
N ALA A 125 -21.19 -22.79 23.16
CA ALA A 125 -20.09 -22.82 22.21
C ALA A 125 -18.79 -22.25 22.81
N ALA A 126 -18.89 -21.18 23.61
CA ALA A 126 -17.77 -20.63 24.37
C ALA A 126 -17.24 -21.65 25.40
N ALA A 127 -18.14 -22.29 26.15
CA ALA A 127 -17.77 -23.34 27.09
C ALA A 127 -17.17 -24.58 26.38
N ALA A 128 -17.67 -24.95 25.20
CA ALA A 128 -17.10 -26.02 24.38
C ALA A 128 -15.69 -25.70 23.88
N LEU A 129 -15.42 -24.44 23.48
CA LEU A 129 -14.09 -23.97 23.12
C LEU A 129 -13.13 -24.05 24.32
N LEU A 130 -13.54 -23.54 25.48
CA LEU A 130 -12.74 -23.56 26.70
C LEU A 130 -12.42 -25.01 27.16
N ARG A 131 -13.40 -25.93 27.09
CA ARG A 131 -13.20 -27.36 27.37
C ARG A 131 -12.13 -27.99 26.48
N ARG A 132 -12.04 -27.60 25.20
CA ARG A 132 -11.00 -28.07 24.26
C ARG A 132 -9.61 -27.49 24.56
N ILE A 133 -9.53 -26.32 25.20
CA ILE A 133 -8.28 -25.68 25.63
C ILE A 133 -7.81 -26.22 27.01
N GLY A 134 -8.64 -27.03 27.68
CA GLY A 134 -8.34 -27.67 28.96
C GLY A 134 -9.05 -27.06 30.16
N VAL A 135 -9.73 -25.92 29.99
CA VAL A 135 -10.45 -25.19 31.05
C VAL A 135 -11.82 -25.80 31.30
N ARG A 136 -12.18 -26.05 32.57
CA ARG A 136 -13.41 -26.78 32.94
C ARG A 136 -14.19 -26.11 34.09
N GLY A 137 -15.44 -26.54 34.28
CA GLY A 137 -16.24 -26.20 35.47
C GLY A 137 -16.49 -24.70 35.70
N GLY A 138 -16.27 -24.25 36.93
CA GLY A 138 -16.51 -22.85 37.35
C GLY A 138 -15.50 -21.84 36.80
N GLU A 139 -14.32 -22.29 36.37
CA GLU A 139 -13.30 -21.45 35.73
C GLU A 139 -13.74 -21.06 34.32
N ALA A 140 -14.24 -22.02 33.53
CA ALA A 140 -14.74 -21.75 32.19
C ALA A 140 -15.86 -20.69 32.18
N ARG A 141 -16.76 -20.75 33.16
CA ARG A 141 -17.83 -19.74 33.34
C ARG A 141 -17.27 -18.36 33.72
N ARG A 142 -16.24 -18.29 34.58
CA ARG A 142 -15.57 -17.02 34.91
C ARG A 142 -14.89 -16.39 33.68
N ILE A 143 -14.10 -17.18 32.95
CA ILE A 143 -13.43 -16.72 31.73
C ILE A 143 -14.45 -16.24 30.67
N ASN A 144 -15.56 -16.96 30.47
CA ASN A 144 -16.57 -16.52 29.49
C ASN A 144 -17.35 -15.26 29.93
N ARG A 145 -17.63 -15.05 31.23
CA ARG A 145 -18.24 -13.79 31.69
C ARG A 145 -17.38 -12.56 31.35
N PHE A 146 -16.07 -12.70 31.45
CA PHE A 146 -15.10 -11.67 31.09
C PHE A 146 -14.94 -11.53 29.57
N ALA A 147 -14.71 -12.65 28.87
CA ALA A 147 -14.48 -12.67 27.42
C ALA A 147 -15.73 -12.45 26.56
N ARG A 148 -16.94 -12.55 27.14
CA ARG A 148 -18.25 -12.38 26.49
C ARG A 148 -18.37 -13.10 25.15
N GLY A 149 -18.02 -14.38 25.11
CA GLY A 149 -18.06 -15.18 23.89
C GLY A 149 -17.00 -14.87 22.83
N HIS A 150 -16.13 -13.86 23.01
CA HIS A 150 -15.14 -13.47 22.00
C HIS A 150 -14.02 -14.52 21.88
N PRO A 151 -13.83 -15.21 20.73
CA PRO A 151 -12.94 -16.37 20.62
C PRO A 151 -11.48 -16.13 21.02
N LEU A 152 -10.90 -14.96 20.69
CA LEU A 152 -9.52 -14.65 21.07
C LEU A 152 -9.39 -14.37 22.57
N ALA A 153 -10.27 -13.56 23.17
CA ALA A 153 -10.27 -13.28 24.60
C ALA A 153 -10.44 -14.57 25.42
N LEU A 154 -11.31 -15.49 24.98
CA LEU A 154 -11.46 -16.83 25.58
C LEU A 154 -10.13 -17.60 25.59
N LYS A 155 -9.37 -17.57 24.49
CA LYS A 155 -8.04 -18.20 24.40
C LYS A 155 -7.01 -17.51 25.29
N LEU A 156 -6.88 -16.18 25.21
CA LEU A 156 -5.90 -15.41 25.96
C LEU A 156 -6.12 -15.54 27.48
N ALA A 157 -7.37 -15.41 27.94
CA ALA A 157 -7.74 -15.59 29.34
C ALA A 157 -7.52 -17.04 29.82
N ALA A 158 -7.76 -18.04 28.98
CA ALA A 158 -7.45 -19.43 29.30
C ALA A 158 -5.94 -19.71 29.42
N THR A 159 -5.11 -19.05 28.60
CA THR A 159 -3.65 -19.13 28.73
C THR A 159 -3.18 -18.43 30.00
N ALA A 160 -3.60 -17.18 30.24
CA ALA A 160 -3.22 -16.40 31.42
C ALA A 160 -3.65 -17.07 32.74
N ALA A 161 -4.85 -17.68 32.80
CA ALA A 161 -5.30 -18.42 33.98
C ALA A 161 -4.46 -19.68 34.26
N ARG A 162 -3.91 -20.32 33.23
CA ARG A 162 -3.00 -21.47 33.38
C ARG A 162 -1.60 -21.06 33.85
N GLU A 163 -1.11 -19.90 33.40
CA GLU A 163 0.18 -19.35 33.82
C GLU A 163 0.11 -18.78 35.24
N ARG A 164 -1.05 -18.22 35.64
CA ARG A 164 -1.30 -17.70 36.99
C ARG A 164 -2.60 -18.24 37.62
N PRO A 165 -2.56 -19.40 38.29
CA PRO A 165 -3.69 -19.93 39.04
C PRO A 165 -4.18 -18.93 40.11
N GLY A 166 -5.40 -18.42 39.95
CA GLY A 166 -5.99 -17.42 40.85
C GLY A 166 -6.05 -15.98 40.33
N LEU A 167 -5.71 -15.72 39.06
CA LEU A 167 -5.91 -14.44 38.38
C LEU A 167 -7.39 -13.97 38.49
N ARG A 168 -7.61 -12.78 39.06
CA ARG A 168 -8.95 -12.16 39.17
C ARG A 168 -9.28 -11.34 37.92
N LEU A 169 -9.95 -11.98 36.97
CA LEU A 169 -10.45 -11.33 35.74
C LEU A 169 -11.64 -10.37 35.99
N GLU A 170 -12.16 -10.31 37.21
CA GLU A 170 -13.35 -9.51 37.58
C GLU A 170 -13.04 -8.03 37.87
N GLU A 171 -11.75 -7.65 37.99
CA GLU A 171 -11.30 -6.30 38.34
C GLU A 171 -10.86 -5.45 37.10
N ALA A 172 -10.95 -5.99 35.88
CA ALA A 172 -10.47 -5.38 34.63
C ALA A 172 -11.62 -4.81 33.74
N ALA A 173 -11.34 -3.79 32.93
CA ALA A 173 -12.35 -2.94 32.31
C ALA A 173 -12.90 -3.51 30.97
N LEU A 174 -14.19 -3.84 31.03
CA LEU A 174 -15.01 -4.42 29.95
C LEU A 174 -14.82 -3.89 28.51
N PRO A 175 -14.50 -2.61 28.22
CA PRO A 175 -14.35 -2.14 26.83
C PRO A 175 -13.12 -2.67 26.08
N ARG A 176 -12.08 -3.17 26.77
CA ARG A 176 -10.78 -3.51 26.15
C ARG A 176 -10.18 -4.84 26.60
N VAL A 177 -11.03 -5.83 26.85
CA VAL A 177 -10.69 -7.21 27.26
C VAL A 177 -9.46 -7.79 26.55
N VAL A 178 -9.32 -7.62 25.23
CA VAL A 178 -8.16 -8.16 24.47
C VAL A 178 -6.87 -7.38 24.74
N ASP A 179 -6.94 -6.06 24.88
CA ASP A 179 -5.76 -5.22 25.13
C ASP A 179 -5.26 -5.45 26.57
N GLU A 180 -6.17 -5.58 27.54
CA GLU A 180 -5.87 -5.91 28.93
C GLU A 180 -5.26 -7.30 29.08
N LEU A 181 -5.83 -8.32 28.43
CA LEU A 181 -5.27 -9.67 28.40
C LEU A 181 -3.90 -9.72 27.70
N SER A 182 -3.68 -8.87 26.69
CA SER A 182 -2.38 -8.74 26.03
C SER A 182 -1.35 -8.14 26.99
N GLY A 183 -1.73 -7.10 27.75
CA GLY A 183 -0.88 -6.51 28.79
C GLY A 183 -0.53 -7.48 29.92
N LEU A 184 -1.52 -8.25 30.41
CA LEU A 184 -1.30 -9.30 31.41
C LEU A 184 -0.33 -10.37 30.91
N TYR A 185 -0.58 -10.92 29.71
CA TYR A 185 0.31 -11.91 29.11
C TYR A 185 1.75 -11.38 28.95
N LEU A 186 1.92 -10.13 28.51
CA LEU A 186 3.24 -9.50 28.34
C LEU A 186 4.00 -9.27 29.65
N ALA A 187 3.29 -8.95 30.74
CA ALA A 187 3.89 -8.84 32.06
C ALA A 187 4.47 -10.18 32.50
N ASP A 188 3.74 -11.27 32.24
CA ASP A 188 4.10 -12.64 32.62
C ASP A 188 5.11 -13.32 31.66
N VAL A 189 5.41 -12.75 30.47
CA VAL A 189 6.57 -13.16 29.64
C VAL A 189 7.88 -12.84 30.35
N GLY A 190 8.35 -13.78 31.17
CA GLY A 190 9.61 -13.68 31.92
C GLY A 190 10.88 -13.81 31.07
N ASP A 191 10.76 -14.18 29.78
CA ASP A 191 11.88 -14.25 28.84
C ASP A 191 12.16 -12.90 28.15
N PRO A 192 13.32 -12.25 28.41
CA PRO A 192 13.64 -10.95 27.82
C PRO A 192 13.70 -10.96 26.30
N LEU A 193 14.07 -12.08 25.67
CA LEU A 193 14.15 -12.18 24.21
C LEU A 193 12.76 -12.18 23.58
N THR A 194 11.82 -12.97 24.10
CA THR A 194 10.42 -13.01 23.63
C THR A 194 9.75 -11.64 23.80
N ARG A 195 9.96 -10.95 24.92
CA ARG A 195 9.44 -9.58 25.12
C ARG A 195 9.99 -8.60 24.07
N ARG A 196 11.30 -8.57 23.86
CA ARG A 196 11.94 -7.75 22.80
C ARG A 196 11.44 -8.11 21.40
N ALA A 197 11.24 -9.39 21.11
CA ALA A 197 10.72 -9.87 19.84
C ALA A 197 9.25 -9.45 19.61
N LEU A 198 8.43 -9.43 20.66
CA LEU A 198 7.05 -8.96 20.61
C LEU A 198 6.94 -7.45 20.39
N GLU A 199 7.77 -6.66 21.08
CA GLU A 199 7.89 -5.22 20.83
C GLU A 199 8.32 -4.93 19.38
N ALA A 200 9.36 -5.61 18.90
CA ALA A 200 9.80 -5.54 17.51
C ALA A 200 8.68 -5.91 16.51
N ALA A 201 7.97 -7.01 16.76
CA ALA A 201 6.86 -7.46 15.95
C ALA A 201 5.62 -6.54 16.04
N SER A 202 5.53 -5.68 17.06
CA SER A 202 4.43 -4.71 17.19
C SER A 202 4.54 -3.55 16.20
N VAL A 203 5.76 -3.18 15.80
CA VAL A 203 6.01 -2.03 14.91
C VAL A 203 6.16 -2.41 13.43
N ILE A 204 6.04 -3.70 13.07
CA ILE A 204 6.12 -4.18 11.68
C ILE A 204 4.92 -5.04 11.34
N ARG A 205 4.35 -4.90 10.13
CA ARG A 205 3.18 -5.67 9.68
C ARG A 205 3.41 -7.18 9.70
N ARG A 206 4.64 -7.57 9.34
CA ARG A 206 5.07 -8.93 9.02
C ARG A 206 6.46 -9.12 9.59
N THR A 207 6.66 -10.15 10.42
CA THR A 207 7.97 -10.44 11.03
C THR A 207 8.72 -11.46 10.19
N THR A 208 9.88 -11.06 9.66
CA THR A 208 10.81 -11.91 8.90
C THR A 208 12.15 -12.01 9.64
N LEU A 209 12.98 -13.01 9.31
CA LEU A 209 14.34 -13.12 9.86
C LEU A 209 15.22 -11.91 9.51
N SER A 210 14.97 -11.29 8.35
CA SER A 210 15.67 -10.09 7.88
C SER A 210 15.31 -8.87 8.73
N LEU A 211 14.01 -8.64 8.96
CA LEU A 211 13.53 -7.57 9.83
C LEU A 211 13.98 -7.79 11.28
N LEU A 212 13.87 -9.01 11.82
CA LEU A 212 14.37 -9.33 13.17
C LEU A 212 15.86 -9.02 13.34
N ARG A 213 16.69 -9.31 12.33
CA ARG A 213 18.13 -8.97 12.34
C ARG A 213 18.37 -7.45 12.41
N ALA A 214 17.55 -6.66 11.71
CA ALA A 214 17.67 -5.21 11.68
C ALA A 214 17.17 -4.54 12.99
N VAL A 215 16.02 -4.99 13.51
CA VAL A 215 15.36 -4.36 14.67
C VAL A 215 15.83 -4.92 16.03
N LEU A 216 16.45 -6.11 16.07
CA LEU A 216 17.06 -6.70 17.26
C LEU A 216 18.57 -6.97 17.06
N PRO A 217 19.40 -5.93 16.92
CA PRO A 217 20.85 -6.11 16.88
C PRO A 217 21.33 -6.84 18.16
N GLY A 218 22.26 -7.78 17.96
CA GLY A 218 22.83 -8.62 19.03
C GLY A 218 21.98 -9.81 19.49
N ALA A 219 20.75 -9.99 18.97
CA ALA A 219 19.97 -11.21 19.19
C ALA A 219 20.15 -12.21 18.04
N ALA A 220 20.04 -13.52 18.33
CA ALA A 220 19.91 -14.54 17.29
C ALA A 220 18.53 -14.41 16.63
N PRO A 221 18.42 -14.07 15.33
CA PRO A 221 17.11 -13.80 14.72
C PRO A 221 16.24 -15.07 14.63
N GLN A 222 16.87 -16.25 14.52
CA GLN A 222 16.17 -17.53 14.50
C GLN A 222 15.48 -17.83 15.83
N ASP A 223 16.17 -17.62 16.95
CA ASP A 223 15.62 -17.86 18.29
C ASP A 223 14.44 -16.93 18.59
N ALA A 224 14.55 -15.65 18.21
CA ALA A 224 13.46 -14.68 18.30
C ALA A 224 12.25 -15.10 17.44
N PHE A 225 12.50 -15.57 16.22
CA PHE A 225 11.46 -16.06 15.31
C PHE A 225 10.74 -17.30 15.85
N GLU A 226 11.49 -18.31 16.32
CA GLU A 226 10.91 -19.54 16.86
C GLU A 226 10.13 -19.30 18.16
N ARG A 227 10.59 -18.38 19.02
CA ARG A 227 9.85 -17.93 20.21
C ARG A 227 8.54 -17.23 19.85
N LEU A 228 8.56 -16.28 18.92
CA LEU A 228 7.34 -15.64 18.40
C LEU A 228 6.37 -16.68 17.80
N ARG A 229 6.89 -17.63 17.02
CA ARG A 229 6.13 -18.71 16.37
C ARG A 229 5.46 -19.68 17.34
N ALA A 230 5.86 -19.69 18.62
CA ALA A 230 5.25 -20.51 19.66
C ALA A 230 4.04 -19.83 20.35
N LEU A 231 3.85 -18.52 20.15
CA LEU A 231 2.83 -17.74 20.86
C LEU A 231 1.41 -17.98 20.31
N PRO A 232 0.37 -18.05 21.17
CA PRO A 232 -0.97 -18.50 20.79
C PRO A 232 -1.77 -17.51 19.91
N PHE A 233 -1.22 -16.32 19.66
CA PHE A 233 -1.79 -15.24 18.86
C PHE A 233 -0.89 -14.83 17.67
N VAL A 234 0.13 -15.63 17.36
CA VAL A 234 1.01 -15.43 16.20
C VAL A 234 0.68 -16.47 15.14
N GLU A 235 0.36 -16.01 13.95
CA GLU A 235 0.01 -16.84 12.80
C GLU A 235 1.19 -16.93 11.81
N ARG A 236 1.34 -18.09 11.15
CA ARG A 236 2.30 -18.24 10.06
C ARG A 236 1.65 -17.77 8.76
N ALA A 237 2.18 -16.70 8.18
CA ALA A 237 1.88 -16.29 6.81
C ALA A 237 2.79 -17.02 5.81
N ARG A 238 2.58 -16.78 4.51
CA ARG A 238 3.39 -17.36 3.42
C ARG A 238 4.87 -16.96 3.49
N ASP A 239 5.16 -15.80 4.06
CA ASP A 239 6.42 -15.08 3.96
C ASP A 239 6.90 -14.47 5.31
N GLY A 240 6.33 -14.90 6.43
CA GLY A 240 6.70 -14.44 7.77
C GLY A 240 5.72 -14.84 8.87
N LEU A 241 5.88 -14.23 10.05
CA LEU A 241 4.94 -14.33 11.16
C LEU A 241 4.09 -13.05 11.25
N VAL A 242 2.81 -13.20 11.58
CA VAL A 242 1.89 -12.09 11.80
C VAL A 242 1.35 -12.17 13.22
N VAL A 243 1.56 -11.11 14.01
CA VAL A 243 0.96 -10.95 15.33
C VAL A 243 -0.48 -10.50 15.13
N HIS A 244 -1.44 -11.11 15.83
CA HIS A 244 -2.86 -10.72 15.71
C HIS A 244 -3.07 -9.23 16.03
N ASP A 245 -3.71 -8.48 15.11
CA ASP A 245 -3.78 -7.01 15.08
C ASP A 245 -4.21 -6.34 16.41
N ALA A 246 -5.10 -6.98 17.17
CA ALA A 246 -5.52 -6.46 18.47
C ALA A 246 -4.38 -6.50 19.51
N VAL A 247 -3.67 -7.63 19.61
CA VAL A 247 -2.48 -7.77 20.44
C VAL A 247 -1.42 -6.78 19.96
N GLN A 248 -1.13 -6.80 18.66
CA GLN A 248 -0.11 -5.95 18.03
C GLN A 248 -0.29 -4.46 18.35
N ARG A 249 -1.53 -3.93 18.23
CA ARG A 249 -1.86 -2.55 18.60
C ARG A 249 -1.72 -2.28 20.10
N ALA A 250 -2.10 -3.21 20.96
CA ALA A 250 -1.94 -3.06 22.41
C ALA A 250 -0.44 -2.96 22.80
N ILE A 251 0.42 -3.82 22.23
CA ILE A 251 1.88 -3.75 22.46
C ILE A 251 2.44 -2.41 21.94
N ALA A 252 2.10 -2.03 20.70
CA ALA A 252 2.61 -0.82 20.07
C ALA A 252 2.18 0.45 20.83
N ALA A 253 0.95 0.50 21.34
CA ALA A 253 0.45 1.60 22.15
C ALA A 253 1.14 1.67 23.52
N ALA A 254 1.31 0.54 24.21
CA ALA A 254 2.03 0.48 25.49
C ALA A 254 3.50 0.88 25.34
N LEU A 255 4.17 0.38 24.30
CA LEU A 255 5.56 0.72 24.00
C LEU A 255 5.73 2.22 23.66
N ARG A 256 4.85 2.79 22.84
CA ARG A 256 4.87 4.22 22.51
C ARG A 256 4.65 5.12 23.73
N ALA A 257 3.82 4.68 24.69
CA ALA A 257 3.55 5.44 25.91
C ALA A 257 4.66 5.30 26.96
N GLY A 258 5.29 4.13 27.07
CA GLY A 258 6.34 3.86 28.07
C GLY A 258 7.77 4.17 27.63
N ASP A 259 8.09 4.00 26.35
CA ASP A 259 9.42 4.20 25.78
C ASP A 259 9.30 4.68 24.30
N PRO A 260 8.96 5.97 24.08
CA PRO A 260 8.74 6.52 22.74
C PRO A 260 10.03 6.52 21.88
N ASP A 261 11.20 6.62 22.50
CA ASP A 261 12.49 6.58 21.78
C ASP A 261 12.79 5.19 21.22
N ARG A 262 12.56 4.13 22.01
CA ARG A 262 12.64 2.74 21.52
C ARG A 262 11.58 2.44 20.48
N TYR A 263 10.36 2.95 20.67
CA TYR A 263 9.30 2.84 19.67
C TYR A 263 9.75 3.42 18.31
N ARG A 264 10.29 4.64 18.31
CA ARG A 264 10.84 5.31 17.12
C ARG A 264 12.06 4.57 16.57
N ALA A 265 12.97 4.09 17.41
CA ALA A 265 14.18 3.39 16.99
C ALA A 265 13.88 2.07 16.28
N LEU A 266 12.91 1.28 16.78
CA LEU A 266 12.47 0.04 16.13
C LEU A 266 11.80 0.33 14.77
N ARG A 267 10.92 1.35 14.70
CA ARG A 267 10.32 1.81 13.43
C ARG A 267 11.37 2.27 12.43
N LEU A 268 12.39 3.01 12.86
CA LEU A 268 13.50 3.48 12.02
C LEU A 268 14.36 2.33 11.49
N ALA A 269 14.67 1.34 12.34
CA ALA A 269 15.41 0.15 11.92
C ALA A 269 14.61 -0.68 10.90
N ALA A 270 13.30 -0.85 11.12
CA ALA A 270 12.41 -1.53 10.18
C ALA A 270 12.32 -0.78 8.84
N TRP A 271 12.13 0.54 8.86
CA TRP A 271 12.09 1.37 7.65
C TRP A 271 13.37 1.26 6.82
N ARG A 272 14.55 1.35 7.45
CA ARG A 272 15.84 1.18 6.76
C ARG A 272 15.94 -0.18 6.07
N GLN A 273 15.55 -1.24 6.76
CA GLN A 273 15.60 -2.60 6.22
C GLN A 273 14.61 -2.79 5.05
N LEU A 274 13.35 -2.39 5.21
CA LEU A 274 12.35 -2.47 4.14
C LEU A 274 12.76 -1.66 2.91
N ARG A 275 13.28 -0.44 3.10
CA ARG A 275 13.77 0.39 1.99
C ARG A 275 14.92 -0.29 1.24
N ALA A 276 15.87 -0.93 1.94
CA ALA A 276 16.93 -1.69 1.30
C ALA A 276 16.41 -2.89 0.50
N GLU A 277 15.38 -3.58 1.00
CA GLU A 277 14.76 -4.72 0.34
C GLU A 277 13.93 -4.33 -0.90
N VAL A 278 13.22 -3.18 -0.88
CA VAL A 278 12.49 -2.64 -2.05
C VAL A 278 13.41 -2.48 -3.27
N HIS A 279 14.63 -1.99 -3.09
CA HIS A 279 15.59 -1.79 -4.20
C HIS A 279 16.05 -3.10 -4.86
N GLN A 280 15.85 -4.24 -4.19
CA GLN A 280 16.26 -5.57 -4.68
C GLN A 280 15.05 -6.42 -5.09
N ALA A 281 13.82 -5.93 -4.90
CA ALA A 281 12.60 -6.68 -5.10
C ALA A 281 12.21 -6.79 -6.59
N ALA A 282 11.89 -8.01 -7.02
CA ALA A 282 11.27 -8.24 -8.32
C ALA A 282 9.79 -7.82 -8.30
N GLY A 283 9.26 -7.44 -9.47
CA GLY A 283 7.92 -6.88 -9.64
C GLY A 283 6.77 -7.55 -8.84
N PRO A 284 6.63 -8.90 -8.85
CA PRO A 284 5.57 -9.59 -8.11
C PRO A 284 5.68 -9.50 -6.58
N ASP A 285 6.90 -9.32 -6.04
CA ASP A 285 7.14 -9.23 -4.61
C ASP A 285 7.01 -7.79 -4.07
N LEU A 286 7.03 -6.76 -4.93
CA LEU A 286 6.94 -5.35 -4.56
C LEU A 286 5.80 -5.06 -3.58
N TRP A 287 4.60 -5.61 -3.82
CA TRP A 287 3.44 -5.39 -2.96
C TRP A 287 3.70 -5.71 -1.48
N ARG A 288 4.46 -6.78 -1.19
CA ARG A 288 4.74 -7.16 0.22
C ARG A 288 5.46 -6.04 0.94
N TYR A 289 6.42 -5.41 0.26
CA TYR A 289 7.15 -4.26 0.76
C TYR A 289 6.29 -2.99 0.79
N THR A 290 5.48 -2.73 -0.25
CA THR A 290 4.51 -1.62 -0.23
C THR A 290 3.60 -1.70 0.99
N ALA A 291 3.05 -2.89 1.27
CA ALA A 291 2.15 -3.12 2.41
C ALA A 291 2.86 -2.99 3.76
N ASP A 292 4.13 -3.39 3.85
CA ASP A 292 4.95 -3.22 5.05
C ASP A 292 5.33 -1.74 5.29
N ILE A 293 5.61 -0.97 4.24
CA ILE A 293 5.84 0.49 4.31
C ILE A 293 4.53 1.24 4.64
N LEU A 294 3.41 0.87 4.01
CA LEU A 294 2.07 1.43 4.31
C LEU A 294 1.65 1.19 5.76
N TYR A 295 2.06 0.07 6.36
CA TYR A 295 1.84 -0.19 7.78
C TYR A 295 2.68 0.74 8.67
N LEU A 296 3.91 1.07 8.27
CA LEU A 296 4.76 2.00 9.01
C LEU A 296 4.29 3.46 8.98
N LEU A 297 3.35 3.84 8.12
CA LEU A 297 2.77 5.20 8.10
C LEU A 297 1.76 5.38 9.22
N GLU A 298 2.02 6.31 10.14
CA GLU A 298 1.15 6.64 11.27
C GLU A 298 0.52 8.04 11.18
N ASN A 299 1.07 8.93 10.34
CA ASN A 299 0.57 10.28 10.13
C ASN A 299 -0.93 10.28 9.77
N PRO A 300 -1.82 10.83 10.61
CA PRO A 300 -3.27 10.69 10.43
C PRO A 300 -3.77 11.18 9.07
N VAL A 301 -3.19 12.25 8.52
CA VAL A 301 -3.61 12.82 7.23
C VAL A 301 -3.22 11.91 6.07
N VAL A 302 -2.00 11.34 6.11
CA VAL A 302 -1.57 10.36 5.11
C VAL A 302 -2.39 9.08 5.24
N ARG A 303 -2.62 8.59 6.46
CA ARG A 303 -3.45 7.40 6.71
C ARG A 303 -4.86 7.57 6.20
N GLU A 304 -5.50 8.71 6.45
CA GLU A 304 -6.85 9.01 5.95
C GLU A 304 -6.87 9.01 4.41
N ALA A 305 -5.83 9.52 3.74
CA ALA A 305 -5.75 9.51 2.27
C ALA A 305 -5.62 8.10 1.63
N PHE A 306 -5.26 7.07 2.39
CA PHE A 306 -5.17 5.67 1.92
C PHE A 306 -6.24 4.74 2.52
N PHE A 307 -6.69 5.03 3.74
CA PHE A 307 -7.55 4.20 4.57
C PHE A 307 -8.61 5.06 5.29
N PRO A 308 -9.44 5.82 4.55
CA PRO A 308 -10.27 6.85 5.14
C PRO A 308 -11.34 6.28 6.06
N SER A 309 -11.55 6.97 7.17
CA SER A 309 -12.38 6.53 8.28
C SER A 309 -13.83 7.02 8.10
N GLY A 310 -14.79 6.10 8.23
CA GLY A 310 -16.22 6.44 8.16
C GLY A 310 -16.78 6.78 6.78
N VAL A 311 -16.02 6.65 5.69
CA VAL A 311 -16.54 6.91 4.33
C VAL A 311 -17.68 5.95 3.99
N GLU A 312 -18.76 6.52 3.46
CA GLU A 312 -19.85 5.74 2.89
C GLU A 312 -19.35 4.84 1.75
N LEU A 313 -19.81 3.59 1.74
CA LEU A 313 -19.43 2.59 0.74
C LEU A 313 -20.07 2.89 -0.63
N LEU A 314 -19.58 3.91 -1.31
CA LEU A 314 -19.96 4.26 -2.69
C LEU A 314 -19.32 3.27 -3.68
N ALA A 315 -20.05 2.91 -4.72
CA ALA A 315 -19.54 2.03 -5.77
C ALA A 315 -18.84 2.85 -6.85
N LEU A 316 -17.62 2.47 -7.24
CA LEU A 316 -16.84 3.17 -8.26
C LEU A 316 -16.70 2.27 -9.49
N GLU A 317 -17.07 2.80 -10.65
CA GLU A 317 -17.26 1.99 -11.88
C GLU A 317 -16.69 2.70 -13.12
N PRO A 318 -16.25 1.97 -14.15
CA PRO A 318 -16.07 2.52 -15.50
C PRO A 318 -17.35 3.22 -15.97
N ALA A 319 -17.22 4.44 -16.47
CA ALA A 319 -18.35 5.17 -17.04
C ALA A 319 -18.89 4.45 -18.29
N ARG A 320 -20.21 4.43 -18.43
CA ARG A 320 -20.92 3.81 -19.56
C ARG A 320 -21.55 4.88 -20.45
N PRO A 321 -21.92 4.58 -21.71
CA PRO A 321 -22.61 5.53 -22.58
C PRO A 321 -23.85 6.17 -21.93
N ASP A 322 -24.61 5.39 -21.15
CA ASP A 322 -25.82 5.84 -20.46
C ASP A 322 -25.55 6.87 -19.34
N ASP A 323 -24.34 6.87 -18.76
CA ASP A 323 -23.93 7.84 -17.74
C ASP A 323 -23.67 9.25 -18.33
N ALA A 324 -23.59 9.39 -19.66
CA ALA A 324 -23.23 10.64 -20.34
C ALA A 324 -24.14 11.82 -19.98
N ALA A 325 -25.44 11.57 -19.79
CA ALA A 325 -26.39 12.61 -19.39
C ALA A 325 -26.10 13.15 -17.99
N ALA A 326 -25.82 12.26 -17.03
CA ALA A 326 -25.49 12.62 -15.66
C ALA A 326 -24.12 13.32 -15.59
N ILE A 327 -23.10 12.81 -16.27
CA ILE A 327 -21.76 13.42 -16.34
C ILE A 327 -21.85 14.85 -16.88
N ARG A 328 -22.55 15.08 -18.01
CA ARG A 328 -22.77 16.43 -18.57
C ARG A 328 -23.54 17.34 -17.62
N SER A 329 -24.53 16.82 -16.89
CA SER A 329 -25.27 17.60 -15.90
C SER A 329 -24.39 18.04 -14.72
N ILE A 330 -23.47 17.18 -14.27
CA ILE A 330 -22.52 17.51 -13.19
C ILE A 330 -21.50 18.55 -13.68
N ILE A 331 -20.94 18.36 -14.89
CA ILE A 331 -20.01 19.31 -15.52
C ILE A 331 -20.63 20.72 -15.56
N ARG A 332 -21.81 20.85 -16.18
CA ARG A 332 -22.47 22.16 -16.39
C ARG A 332 -22.98 22.82 -15.10
N ARG A 333 -23.10 22.06 -14.00
CA ARG A 333 -23.48 22.59 -12.68
C ARG A 333 -22.31 23.27 -11.98
N HIS A 334 -21.08 22.80 -12.19
CA HIS A 334 -19.91 23.22 -11.42
C HIS A 334 -18.85 23.97 -12.23
N GLU A 335 -18.83 23.80 -13.54
CA GLU A 335 -17.81 24.40 -14.43
C GLU A 335 -18.39 25.40 -15.43
N GLY A 336 -17.56 26.37 -15.82
CA GLY A 336 -17.88 27.37 -16.83
C GLY A 336 -18.00 26.79 -18.25
N ARG A 337 -18.30 27.66 -19.22
CA ARG A 337 -18.60 27.26 -20.61
C ARG A 337 -17.40 26.60 -21.31
N ASN A 338 -16.21 27.17 -21.21
CA ASN A 338 -15.01 26.66 -21.87
C ASN A 338 -14.47 25.42 -21.14
N ALA A 339 -14.47 25.42 -19.82
CA ALA A 339 -14.12 24.26 -19.00
C ALA A 339 -15.07 23.07 -19.26
N SER A 340 -16.38 23.33 -19.38
CA SER A 340 -17.37 22.33 -19.78
C SER A 340 -17.10 21.77 -21.18
N HIS A 341 -16.78 22.64 -22.16
CA HIS A 341 -16.47 22.21 -23.52
C HIS A 341 -15.24 21.29 -23.57
N ALA A 342 -14.17 21.62 -22.84
CA ALA A 342 -12.99 20.76 -22.73
C ALA A 342 -13.34 19.39 -22.12
N LEU A 343 -14.12 19.33 -21.04
CA LEU A 343 -14.53 18.05 -20.42
C LEU A 343 -15.49 17.23 -21.31
N GLU A 344 -16.37 17.88 -22.07
CA GLU A 344 -17.20 17.20 -23.08
C GLU A 344 -16.36 16.67 -24.25
N ALA A 345 -15.26 17.35 -24.64
CA ALA A 345 -14.30 16.84 -25.61
C ALA A 345 -13.53 15.63 -25.09
N TRP A 346 -13.06 15.65 -23.83
CA TRP A 346 -12.47 14.47 -23.17
C TRP A 346 -13.44 13.28 -23.20
N TRP A 347 -14.71 13.47 -22.86
CA TRP A 347 -15.73 12.41 -22.94
C TRP A 347 -15.92 11.87 -24.37
N ALA A 348 -15.90 12.75 -25.37
CA ALA A 348 -16.09 12.36 -26.77
C ALA A 348 -14.88 11.67 -27.41
N LYS A 349 -13.67 11.83 -26.85
CA LYS A 349 -12.41 11.31 -27.42
C LYS A 349 -11.77 10.18 -26.62
N LEU A 350 -11.93 10.16 -25.29
CA LEU A 350 -11.36 9.18 -24.35
C LEU A 350 -12.40 8.80 -23.27
N PRO A 351 -13.61 8.30 -23.62
CA PRO A 351 -14.65 7.97 -22.63
C PRO A 351 -14.16 6.93 -21.58
N GLU A 352 -13.23 6.06 -21.95
CA GLU A 352 -12.63 5.05 -21.07
C GLU A 352 -11.77 5.64 -19.94
N CYS A 353 -11.39 6.91 -20.01
CA CYS A 353 -10.67 7.61 -18.93
C CYS A 353 -11.61 8.08 -17.80
N PHE A 354 -12.93 7.99 -17.98
CA PHE A 354 -13.92 8.41 -16.99
C PHE A 354 -14.29 7.26 -16.04
N ARG A 355 -14.45 7.60 -14.76
CA ARG A 355 -15.01 6.74 -13.72
C ARG A 355 -16.17 7.45 -13.06
N VAL A 356 -17.26 6.73 -12.82
CA VAL A 356 -18.43 7.23 -12.09
C VAL A 356 -18.48 6.64 -10.70
N ILE A 357 -18.95 7.46 -9.76
CA ILE A 357 -19.17 7.10 -8.37
C ILE A 357 -20.68 7.03 -8.20
N ARG A 358 -21.20 5.86 -7.85
CA ARG A 358 -22.63 5.61 -7.69
C ARG A 358 -23.05 5.64 -6.22
N ALA A 359 -24.18 6.29 -5.97
CA ALA A 359 -24.90 6.19 -4.70
C ALA A 359 -25.57 4.82 -4.56
N ARG A 360 -26.18 4.54 -3.39
CA ARG A 360 -26.78 3.23 -3.07
C ARG A 360 -27.94 2.83 -3.99
N ASP A 361 -28.62 3.82 -4.57
CA ASP A 361 -29.71 3.67 -5.54
C ASP A 361 -29.23 3.44 -6.99
N GLY A 362 -27.90 3.48 -7.22
CA GLY A 362 -27.28 3.33 -8.54
C GLY A 362 -27.13 4.64 -9.33
N SER A 363 -27.66 5.76 -8.84
CA SER A 363 -27.50 7.07 -9.46
C SER A 363 -26.05 7.54 -9.43
N VAL A 364 -25.64 8.36 -10.41
CA VAL A 364 -24.28 8.92 -10.48
C VAL A 364 -24.16 10.08 -9.49
N ALA A 365 -23.49 9.86 -8.37
CA ALA A 365 -23.19 10.85 -7.34
C ALA A 365 -21.97 11.73 -7.67
N GLY A 366 -21.14 11.30 -8.62
CA GLY A 366 -20.01 12.05 -9.13
C GLY A 366 -19.22 11.30 -10.19
N PHE A 367 -18.17 11.94 -10.71
CA PHE A 367 -17.22 11.31 -11.62
C PHE A 367 -15.82 11.87 -11.43
N TYR A 368 -14.82 11.20 -12.01
CA TYR A 368 -13.55 11.82 -12.35
C TYR A 368 -13.05 11.32 -13.71
N CYS A 369 -12.17 12.09 -14.35
CA CYS A 369 -11.48 11.73 -15.57
C CYS A 369 -9.96 11.75 -15.35
N MET A 370 -9.31 10.63 -15.64
CA MET A 370 -7.87 10.46 -15.51
C MET A 370 -7.32 9.59 -16.63
N ALA A 371 -6.31 10.09 -17.35
CA ALA A 371 -5.67 9.38 -18.44
C ALA A 371 -4.15 9.39 -18.27
N ASP A 372 -3.47 8.55 -19.06
CA ASP A 372 -2.02 8.66 -19.23
C ASP A 372 -1.69 9.81 -20.20
N ALA A 373 -0.61 10.54 -19.93
CA ALA A 373 -0.12 11.60 -20.83
C ALA A 373 0.15 11.08 -22.25
N ALA A 374 0.64 9.85 -22.40
CA ALA A 374 0.88 9.22 -23.71
C ALA A 374 -0.42 8.93 -24.48
N SER A 375 -1.55 8.76 -23.79
CA SER A 375 -2.87 8.53 -24.40
C SER A 375 -3.54 9.82 -24.90
N ILE A 376 -3.07 11.00 -24.50
CA ILE A 376 -3.67 12.27 -24.92
C ILE A 376 -3.31 12.59 -26.38
N GLY A 377 -4.28 12.41 -27.28
CA GLY A 377 -4.11 12.69 -28.71
C GLY A 377 -3.98 14.19 -29.06
N PRO A 378 -3.45 14.54 -30.24
CA PRO A 378 -3.14 15.93 -30.62
C PRO A 378 -4.34 16.90 -30.61
N LEU A 379 -5.56 16.41 -30.81
CA LEU A 379 -6.78 17.23 -30.78
C LEU A 379 -7.09 17.72 -29.35
N LEU A 380 -7.12 16.81 -28.37
CA LEU A 380 -7.31 17.18 -26.96
C LEU A 380 -6.21 18.13 -26.46
N ARG A 381 -4.96 17.98 -26.94
CA ARG A 381 -3.88 18.93 -26.63
C ARG A 381 -4.14 20.33 -27.18
N ARG A 382 -4.95 20.49 -28.24
CA ARG A 382 -5.33 21.81 -28.79
C ARG A 382 -6.60 22.37 -28.16
N GLU A 383 -7.53 21.50 -27.77
CA GLU A 383 -8.85 21.87 -27.25
C GLU A 383 -8.84 22.21 -25.74
N ASP A 384 -7.82 21.79 -24.98
CA ASP A 384 -7.76 21.96 -23.53
C ASP A 384 -6.50 22.70 -23.05
N LEU A 385 -6.67 23.94 -22.57
CA LEU A 385 -5.56 24.79 -22.11
C LEU A 385 -4.79 24.19 -20.93
N LEU A 386 -5.42 23.38 -20.07
CA LEU A 386 -4.73 22.72 -18.96
C LEU A 386 -3.80 21.61 -19.47
N VAL A 387 -4.19 20.89 -20.52
CA VAL A 387 -3.32 19.90 -21.18
C VAL A 387 -2.12 20.59 -21.84
N GLN A 388 -2.30 21.79 -22.42
CA GLN A 388 -1.19 22.57 -22.99
C GLN A 388 -0.18 23.02 -21.94
N ALA A 389 -0.68 23.51 -20.80
CA ALA A 389 0.15 23.90 -19.66
C ALA A 389 0.94 22.69 -19.09
N TRP A 390 0.29 21.53 -18.98
CA TRP A 390 0.93 20.29 -18.54
C TRP A 390 1.96 19.77 -19.54
N GLN A 391 1.68 19.83 -20.84
CA GLN A 391 2.67 19.48 -21.87
C GLN A 391 3.89 20.40 -21.79
N THR A 392 3.70 21.72 -21.64
CA THR A 392 4.78 22.69 -21.52
C THR A 392 5.65 22.45 -20.27
N TYR A 393 5.04 22.04 -19.15
CA TYR A 393 5.77 21.62 -17.96
C TYR A 393 6.59 20.34 -18.22
N LEU A 394 6.00 19.32 -18.85
CA LEU A 394 6.69 18.06 -19.17
C LEU A 394 7.77 18.23 -20.25
N ASP A 395 7.66 19.21 -21.14
CA ASP A 395 8.69 19.53 -22.14
C ASP A 395 9.89 20.26 -21.50
N LYS A 396 9.67 21.05 -20.44
CA LYS A 396 10.73 21.70 -19.64
C LYS A 396 11.50 20.72 -18.76
N ASP A 397 10.79 19.73 -18.22
CA ASP A 397 11.29 18.75 -17.24
C ASP A 397 10.81 17.34 -17.68
N PRO A 398 11.47 16.72 -18.67
CA PRO A 398 11.00 15.48 -19.28
C PRO A 398 11.24 14.26 -18.39
N VAL A 399 10.26 13.36 -18.36
CA VAL A 399 10.38 12.04 -17.74
C VAL A 399 11.01 11.01 -18.70
N PRO A 400 11.58 9.90 -18.17
CA PRO A 400 12.02 8.75 -18.97
C PRO A 400 10.95 8.21 -19.93
N ARG A 401 11.35 7.53 -21.01
CA ARG A 401 10.42 7.09 -22.08
C ARG A 401 9.53 5.92 -21.66
N GLU A 402 10.04 5.09 -20.76
CA GLU A 402 9.37 3.97 -20.11
C GLU A 402 8.48 4.41 -18.94
N ALA A 403 8.69 5.63 -18.44
CA ALA A 403 7.91 6.20 -17.35
C ALA A 403 6.48 6.53 -17.79
N ARG A 404 5.59 6.55 -16.81
CA ARG A 404 4.16 6.86 -16.97
C ARG A 404 3.85 8.13 -16.20
N VAL A 405 3.02 8.98 -16.80
CA VAL A 405 2.55 10.23 -16.19
C VAL A 405 1.03 10.21 -16.22
N LEU A 406 0.41 10.27 -15.05
CA LEU A 406 -1.03 10.37 -14.93
C LEU A 406 -1.47 11.83 -14.94
N LEU A 407 -2.51 12.11 -15.72
CA LEU A 407 -3.18 13.40 -15.81
C LEU A 407 -4.60 13.23 -15.25
N LEU A 408 -4.77 13.55 -13.96
CA LEU A 408 -6.09 13.60 -13.32
C LEU A 408 -6.74 14.94 -13.68
N ARG A 409 -7.50 14.94 -14.78
CA ARG A 409 -8.01 16.17 -15.39
C ARG A 409 -9.07 16.87 -14.56
N ARG A 410 -9.97 16.10 -13.94
CA ARG A 410 -10.99 16.62 -13.02
C ARG A 410 -11.64 15.53 -12.19
N TRP A 411 -12.15 15.89 -11.02
CA TRP A 411 -13.19 15.15 -10.30
C TRP A 411 -14.31 16.13 -9.91
N LEU A 412 -15.56 15.68 -9.95
CA LEU A 412 -16.73 16.46 -9.56
C LEU A 412 -17.79 15.56 -8.94
N SER A 413 -18.32 15.95 -7.79
CA SER A 413 -19.54 15.40 -7.20
C SER A 413 -20.77 16.22 -7.60
N VAL A 414 -21.96 15.61 -7.60
CA VAL A 414 -23.24 16.29 -7.89
C VAL A 414 -23.44 17.48 -6.95
N GLU A 415 -23.27 17.26 -5.65
CA GLU A 415 -23.59 18.23 -4.61
C GLU A 415 -22.46 19.23 -4.35
N HIS A 416 -21.23 18.74 -4.14
CA HIS A 416 -20.11 19.51 -3.59
C HIS A 416 -19.08 19.93 -4.65
N GLY A 417 -19.29 19.62 -5.93
CA GLY A 417 -18.34 19.93 -7.00
C GLY A 417 -16.99 19.26 -6.73
N GLU A 418 -15.90 20.03 -6.77
CA GLU A 418 -14.57 19.51 -6.43
C GLU A 418 -14.39 19.26 -4.92
N SER A 419 -15.12 19.94 -4.04
CA SER A 419 -14.83 20.04 -2.60
C SER A 419 -14.78 18.69 -1.84
N PRO A 420 -14.08 18.62 -0.68
CA PRO A 420 -14.00 17.41 0.14
C PRO A 420 -15.39 16.83 0.46
N SER A 421 -15.58 15.55 0.15
CA SER A 421 -16.86 14.84 0.26
C SER A 421 -16.64 13.32 0.21
N PRO A 422 -17.61 12.48 0.61
CA PRO A 422 -17.50 11.02 0.48
C PRO A 422 -17.24 10.56 -0.97
N VAL A 423 -17.80 11.28 -1.95
CA VAL A 423 -17.55 11.07 -3.38
C VAL A 423 -16.09 11.35 -3.73
N GLN A 424 -15.55 12.49 -3.28
CA GLN A 424 -14.15 12.88 -3.51
C GLN A 424 -13.16 11.90 -2.84
N ALA A 425 -13.48 11.41 -1.64
CA ALA A 425 -12.69 10.36 -0.98
C ALA A 425 -12.70 9.05 -1.78
N ALA A 426 -13.85 8.64 -2.33
CA ALA A 426 -13.94 7.47 -3.21
C ALA A 426 -13.11 7.64 -4.51
N CYS A 427 -13.12 8.83 -5.13
CA CYS A 427 -12.25 9.14 -6.27
C CYS A 427 -10.77 8.90 -5.90
N TRP A 428 -10.29 9.53 -4.83
CA TRP A 428 -8.88 9.47 -4.44
C TRP A 428 -8.41 8.05 -4.14
N LEU A 429 -9.25 7.22 -3.54
CA LEU A 429 -8.95 5.82 -3.29
C LEU A 429 -8.68 5.01 -4.58
N ASP A 430 -9.51 5.16 -5.61
CA ASP A 430 -9.30 4.46 -6.89
C ASP A 430 -8.13 5.04 -7.71
N ILE A 431 -7.88 6.34 -7.56
CA ILE A 431 -6.67 6.99 -8.06
C ILE A 431 -5.43 6.35 -7.40
N LYS A 432 -5.42 6.11 -6.07
CA LYS A 432 -4.33 5.37 -5.40
C LYS A 432 -4.25 3.89 -5.82
N ARG A 433 -5.37 3.20 -6.11
CA ARG A 433 -5.33 1.85 -6.74
C ARG A 433 -4.58 1.92 -8.08
N THR A 434 -4.88 2.91 -8.91
CA THR A 434 -4.20 3.10 -10.21
C THR A 434 -2.71 3.39 -10.05
N TYR A 435 -2.28 4.03 -8.94
CA TYR A 435 -0.86 4.20 -8.65
C TYR A 435 -0.17 2.83 -8.44
N MET A 436 -0.81 1.92 -7.67
CA MET A 436 -0.27 0.56 -7.45
C MET A 436 -0.13 -0.21 -8.77
N GLU A 437 -1.06 -0.04 -9.71
CA GLU A 437 -1.04 -0.76 -11.00
C GLU A 437 0.05 -0.29 -11.96
N LEU A 438 0.39 1.01 -11.91
CA LEU A 438 1.37 1.61 -12.83
C LEU A 438 2.80 1.62 -12.28
N ARG A 439 3.03 1.23 -11.02
CA ARG A 439 4.39 1.02 -10.50
C ARG A 439 5.09 -0.17 -11.21
N PRO A 440 6.43 -0.20 -11.26
CA PRO A 440 7.36 0.85 -10.81
C PRO A 440 7.52 1.98 -11.85
N ARG A 441 6.65 2.10 -12.86
CA ARG A 441 6.82 3.05 -13.97
C ARG A 441 6.14 4.40 -13.74
N LEU A 442 5.21 4.54 -12.79
CA LEU A 442 4.55 5.81 -12.51
C LEU A 442 5.55 6.80 -11.90
N ARG A 443 5.88 7.87 -12.64
CA ARG A 443 6.90 8.86 -12.25
C ARG A 443 6.28 10.15 -11.73
N ARG A 444 5.17 10.60 -12.34
CA ARG A 444 4.44 11.82 -11.94
C ARG A 444 2.92 11.67 -12.03
N VAL A 445 2.22 12.42 -11.20
CA VAL A 445 0.77 12.62 -11.27
C VAL A 445 0.47 14.11 -11.24
N LEU A 446 -0.12 14.63 -12.31
CA LEU A 446 -0.56 16.02 -12.39
C LEU A 446 -2.08 16.09 -12.16
N THR A 447 -2.52 17.14 -11.46
CA THR A 447 -3.94 17.45 -11.32
C THR A 447 -4.19 18.94 -11.11
N THR A 448 -5.46 19.35 -11.11
CA THR A 448 -5.88 20.75 -10.91
C THR A 448 -6.93 20.90 -9.83
N VAL A 449 -6.80 21.96 -9.05
CA VAL A 449 -7.79 22.46 -8.08
C VAL A 449 -8.12 23.91 -8.41
N ARG A 450 -9.37 24.33 -8.22
CA ARG A 450 -9.73 25.76 -8.27
C ARG A 450 -9.54 26.41 -6.90
N GLU A 451 -9.83 25.66 -5.84
CA GLU A 451 -9.69 26.09 -4.45
C GLU A 451 -8.59 25.24 -3.78
N PRO A 452 -7.35 25.76 -3.62
CA PRO A 452 -6.28 25.00 -2.98
C PRO A 452 -6.45 24.88 -1.45
N ALA A 453 -7.12 25.84 -0.82
CA ALA A 453 -7.19 25.96 0.64
C ALA A 453 -7.82 24.73 1.36
N PRO A 454 -8.91 24.11 0.85
CA PRO A 454 -9.43 22.86 1.41
C PRO A 454 -8.45 21.67 1.37
N TYR A 455 -7.39 21.74 0.54
CA TYR A 455 -6.49 20.61 0.30
C TYR A 455 -5.07 20.78 0.86
N GLY A 456 -4.61 22.03 1.08
CA GLY A 456 -3.22 22.35 1.46
C GLY A 456 -2.59 21.37 2.46
N PRO A 457 -3.15 21.17 3.67
CA PRO A 457 -2.60 20.28 4.69
C PRO A 457 -2.45 18.80 4.27
N THR A 458 -3.22 18.35 3.28
CA THR A 458 -3.18 16.98 2.74
C THR A 458 -2.28 16.88 1.52
N VAL A 459 -2.36 17.86 0.63
CA VAL A 459 -1.53 17.99 -0.60
C VAL A 459 -0.05 18.07 -0.23
N GLU A 460 0.32 18.98 0.68
CA GLU A 460 1.71 19.14 1.14
C GLU A 460 2.24 17.87 1.82
N ARG A 461 1.46 17.27 2.73
CA ARG A 461 1.85 16.03 3.43
C ARG A 461 1.96 14.81 2.53
N LEU A 462 1.29 14.81 1.38
CA LEU A 462 1.43 13.78 0.36
C LEU A 462 2.53 14.09 -0.67
N GLY A 463 3.25 15.22 -0.55
CA GLY A 463 4.32 15.61 -1.45
C GLY A 463 3.88 16.24 -2.78
N PHE A 464 2.61 16.65 -2.90
CA PHE A 464 2.17 17.43 -4.05
C PHE A 464 2.69 18.88 -3.95
N ARG A 465 3.15 19.43 -5.09
CA ARG A 465 3.73 20.78 -5.18
C ARG A 465 3.02 21.59 -6.27
N PRO A 466 2.81 22.91 -6.08
CA PRO A 466 2.24 23.75 -7.12
C PRO A 466 3.22 23.93 -8.29
N VAL A 467 2.69 23.88 -9.52
CA VAL A 467 3.44 24.20 -10.74
C VAL A 467 3.04 25.60 -11.18
N ALA A 468 3.81 26.61 -10.76
CA ALA A 468 3.47 28.03 -10.95
C ALA A 468 3.14 28.37 -12.42
N ASP A 469 4.03 27.99 -13.33
CA ASP A 469 3.94 28.17 -14.79
C ASP A 469 2.77 27.41 -15.45
N ALA A 470 2.08 26.53 -14.73
CA ALA A 470 0.95 25.74 -15.24
C ALA A 470 -0.39 26.11 -14.58
N THR A 471 -0.50 27.33 -14.01
CA THR A 471 -1.79 27.91 -13.61
C THR A 471 -2.53 28.43 -14.84
N VAL A 472 -3.78 28.02 -15.03
CA VAL A 472 -4.60 28.41 -16.19
C VAL A 472 -5.84 29.16 -15.72
N GLU A 473 -6.20 30.25 -16.39
CA GLU A 473 -7.45 30.99 -16.16
C GLU A 473 -8.46 30.61 -17.25
N LEU A 474 -9.62 30.10 -16.84
CA LEU A 474 -10.70 29.61 -17.71
C LEU A 474 -12.04 30.03 -17.11
N ASP A 475 -12.90 30.66 -17.93
CA ASP A 475 -14.22 31.15 -17.50
C ASP A 475 -14.20 32.07 -16.27
N GLY A 476 -13.11 32.83 -16.07
CA GLY A 476 -12.92 33.70 -14.91
C GLY A 476 -12.49 32.98 -13.62
N ALA A 477 -12.31 31.65 -13.67
CA ALA A 477 -11.76 30.86 -12.57
C ALA A 477 -10.30 30.47 -12.83
N ARG A 478 -9.48 30.44 -11.78
CA ARG A 478 -8.09 29.96 -11.84
C ARG A 478 -8.03 28.48 -11.48
N TYR A 479 -7.28 27.73 -12.27
CA TYR A 479 -7.01 26.32 -12.08
C TYR A 479 -5.53 26.17 -11.76
N TYR A 480 -5.26 25.85 -10.50
CA TYR A 480 -3.90 25.67 -9.99
C TYR A 480 -3.46 24.23 -10.28
N THR A 481 -2.42 24.08 -11.10
CA THR A 481 -1.78 22.78 -11.30
C THR A 481 -0.95 22.41 -10.08
N VAL A 482 -1.14 21.18 -9.59
CA VAL A 482 -0.23 20.54 -8.64
C VAL A 482 0.32 19.25 -9.23
N VAL A 483 1.59 18.96 -8.95
CA VAL A 483 2.29 17.75 -9.35
C VAL A 483 2.72 16.97 -8.12
N LEU A 484 2.46 15.66 -8.13
CA LEU A 484 3.14 14.70 -7.27
C LEU A 484 4.25 14.05 -8.10
N ASP A 485 5.50 14.34 -7.77
CA ASP A 485 6.65 13.61 -8.29
C ASP A 485 6.96 12.44 -7.34
N LEU A 486 6.98 11.22 -7.87
CA LEU A 486 7.16 9.99 -7.09
C LEU A 486 8.63 9.54 -7.00
N GLY A 487 9.55 10.23 -7.68
CA GLY A 487 10.92 9.78 -7.84
C GLY A 487 11.07 8.57 -8.78
N PRO A 488 12.32 8.16 -9.09
CA PRO A 488 12.62 6.98 -9.91
C PRO A 488 12.12 5.67 -9.29
N LEU A 489 12.13 5.58 -7.96
CA LEU A 489 11.58 4.44 -7.20
C LEU A 489 10.04 4.40 -7.18
N SER A 490 9.37 5.32 -7.90
CA SER A 490 7.92 5.36 -8.06
C SER A 490 7.20 5.36 -6.70
N VAL A 491 6.00 4.78 -6.68
CA VAL A 491 5.11 4.73 -5.50
C VAL A 491 5.81 4.22 -4.25
N ASP A 492 6.64 3.19 -4.35
CA ASP A 492 7.31 2.57 -3.21
C ASP A 492 8.39 3.48 -2.61
N GLY A 493 9.12 4.21 -3.46
CA GLY A 493 10.06 5.26 -3.03
C GLY A 493 9.35 6.43 -2.36
N TRP A 494 8.28 6.94 -2.97
CA TRP A 494 7.45 8.00 -2.40
C TRP A 494 6.89 7.62 -1.02
N LEU A 495 6.29 6.44 -0.89
CA LEU A 495 5.77 5.93 0.38
C LEU A 495 6.88 5.80 1.44
N ALA A 496 8.07 5.32 1.05
CA ALA A 496 9.22 5.27 1.94
C ALA A 496 9.68 6.68 2.37
N GLY A 497 9.61 7.68 1.47
CA GLY A 497 9.87 9.09 1.78
C GLY A 497 8.87 9.67 2.79
N LEU A 498 7.57 9.35 2.65
CA LEU A 498 6.55 9.77 3.62
C LEU A 498 6.83 9.21 5.03
N VAL A 499 7.27 7.94 5.14
CA VAL A 499 7.72 7.36 6.43
C VAL A 499 8.99 8.05 6.94
N ALA A 500 9.94 8.38 6.05
CA ALA A 500 11.18 9.06 6.43
C ALA A 500 10.91 10.44 7.04
N ALA A 501 10.03 11.23 6.40
CA ALA A 501 9.59 12.54 6.88
C ALA A 501 8.89 12.43 8.24
N GLU A 502 8.00 11.44 8.43
CA GLU A 502 7.33 11.21 9.72
C GLU A 502 8.32 10.80 10.84
N LEU A 503 9.34 10.00 10.51
CA LEU A 503 10.37 9.58 11.45
C LEU A 503 11.47 10.64 11.68
N GLY A 504 11.43 11.77 10.97
CA GLY A 504 12.42 12.85 11.06
C GLY A 504 13.80 12.43 10.54
N VAL A 505 13.84 11.72 9.42
CA VAL A 505 15.07 11.33 8.72
C VAL A 505 15.27 12.29 7.54
N GLU A 506 16.47 12.86 7.38
CA GLU A 506 16.80 13.59 6.15
C GLU A 506 16.70 12.64 4.94
N GLU A 507 16.22 13.15 3.81
CA GLU A 507 16.11 12.35 2.58
C GLU A 507 17.49 11.90 2.08
N GLU A 508 17.84 10.65 2.36
CA GLU A 508 19.03 10.04 1.78
C GLU A 508 18.84 9.93 0.26
N PRO A 509 19.82 10.35 -0.55
CA PRO A 509 19.69 10.38 -2.00
C PRO A 509 19.42 9.00 -2.62
N VAL A 510 18.88 9.01 -3.84
CA VAL A 510 18.49 7.81 -4.58
C VAL A 510 19.10 7.86 -5.97
N LEU A 511 19.84 6.81 -6.33
CA LEU A 511 20.45 6.65 -7.65
C LEU A 511 19.62 5.70 -8.52
N ASP A 512 19.08 6.21 -9.62
CA ASP A 512 18.58 5.39 -10.72
C ASP A 512 19.72 5.08 -11.69
N SER A 513 20.01 3.78 -11.86
CA SER A 513 21.06 3.31 -12.78
C SER A 513 20.56 3.05 -14.21
N GLY A 514 19.25 2.89 -14.40
CA GLY A 514 18.62 2.74 -15.72
C GLY A 514 18.52 4.09 -16.42
N ASP A 515 17.87 5.04 -15.76
CA ASP A 515 17.66 6.40 -16.26
C ASP A 515 18.88 7.31 -16.06
N ARG A 516 19.89 6.84 -15.33
CA ARG A 516 21.15 7.54 -15.02
C ARG A 516 20.87 8.86 -14.33
N GLU A 517 20.13 8.81 -13.24
CA GLU A 517 19.63 9.99 -12.53
C GLU A 517 19.88 9.87 -11.03
N LEU A 518 20.32 10.95 -10.39
CA LEU A 518 20.42 11.04 -8.93
C LEU A 518 19.32 11.96 -8.41
N SER A 519 18.43 11.44 -7.58
CA SER A 519 17.46 12.24 -6.82
C SER A 519 18.07 12.67 -5.49
N LEU A 520 18.10 13.98 -5.24
CA LEU A 520 18.57 14.63 -4.01
C LEU A 520 17.45 15.54 -3.49
N GLY A 521 16.59 14.99 -2.64
CA GLY A 521 15.30 15.63 -2.32
C GLY A 521 14.51 15.89 -3.60
N ASP A 522 14.02 17.12 -3.72
CA ASP A 522 13.25 17.64 -4.85
C ASP A 522 14.04 17.77 -6.16
N ARG A 523 15.36 17.57 -6.13
CA ARG A 523 16.24 17.79 -7.28
C ARG A 523 16.61 16.47 -7.95
N HIS A 524 16.13 16.28 -9.17
CA HIS A 524 16.63 15.26 -10.08
C HIS A 524 17.87 15.78 -10.83
N ILE A 525 18.93 14.98 -10.83
CA ILE A 525 20.25 15.33 -11.37
C ILE A 525 20.60 14.32 -12.45
N PRO A 526 20.53 14.67 -13.75
CA PRO A 526 20.91 13.76 -14.83
C PRO A 526 22.42 13.51 -14.80
N LEU A 527 22.80 12.24 -14.93
CA LEU A 527 24.17 11.74 -14.93
C LEU A 527 24.56 11.23 -16.32
N THR A 528 25.82 11.45 -16.69
CA THR A 528 26.42 10.74 -17.83
C THR A 528 26.66 9.27 -17.47
N PRO A 529 26.84 8.36 -18.45
CA PRO A 529 27.06 6.93 -18.17
C PRO A 529 28.20 6.67 -17.17
N ARG A 530 29.34 7.38 -17.31
CA ARG A 530 30.49 7.26 -16.41
C ARG A 530 30.25 7.83 -15.01
N GLU A 531 29.54 8.97 -14.91
CA GLU A 531 29.15 9.53 -13.61
C GLU A 531 28.21 8.58 -12.86
N CYS A 532 27.23 7.99 -13.56
CA CYS A 532 26.31 7.01 -13.00
C CYS A 532 27.05 5.74 -12.54
N ALA A 533 27.92 5.18 -13.38
CA ALA A 533 28.67 3.98 -13.05
C ALA A 533 29.65 4.17 -11.88
N VAL A 534 30.42 5.27 -11.85
CA VAL A 534 31.27 5.62 -10.69
C VAL A 534 30.44 5.75 -9.42
N LEU A 535 29.29 6.45 -9.49
CA LEU A 535 28.46 6.67 -8.31
C LEU A 535 27.82 5.37 -7.83
N ALA A 536 27.34 4.51 -8.72
CA ALA A 536 26.81 3.18 -8.41
C ALA A 536 27.86 2.27 -7.77
N TYR A 537 29.10 2.29 -8.28
CA TYR A 537 30.20 1.49 -7.75
C TYR A 537 30.56 1.86 -6.31
N LEU A 538 30.59 3.17 -6.02
CA LEU A 538 30.74 3.70 -4.67
C LEU A 538 29.52 3.36 -3.78
N TRP A 539 28.31 3.34 -4.35
CA TRP A 539 27.06 3.06 -3.63
C TRP A 539 26.97 1.62 -3.10
N GLN A 540 27.37 0.66 -3.93
CA GLN A 540 27.39 -0.77 -3.59
C GLN A 540 28.36 -1.10 -2.45
N ARG A 541 29.40 -0.27 -2.27
CA ARG A 541 30.48 -0.48 -1.31
C ARG A 541 30.29 0.31 0.00
N ASP A 542 29.02 0.60 0.36
CA ASP A 542 28.55 1.37 1.52
C ASP A 542 29.62 1.74 2.58
N ARG A 543 30.05 3.00 2.56
CA ARG A 543 31.04 3.62 3.47
C ARG A 543 32.44 2.98 3.50
N LYS A 544 32.75 2.02 2.61
CA LYS A 544 34.13 1.56 2.38
C LYS A 544 34.88 2.55 1.49
N VAL A 545 36.20 2.52 1.60
CA VAL A 545 37.09 3.24 0.68
C VAL A 545 37.30 2.37 -0.55
N VAL A 546 37.17 2.97 -1.73
CA VAL A 546 37.36 2.33 -3.03
C VAL A 546 38.58 2.96 -3.68
N ALA A 547 39.51 2.14 -4.17
CA ALA A 547 40.72 2.67 -4.77
C ALA A 547 40.42 3.29 -6.15
N ARG A 548 41.27 4.24 -6.56
CA ARG A 548 41.18 4.81 -7.92
C ARG A 548 41.36 3.76 -9.01
N ARG A 549 42.19 2.75 -8.74
CA ARG A 549 42.40 1.62 -9.63
C ARG A 549 41.12 0.78 -9.74
N ASP A 550 40.52 0.34 -8.64
CA ASP A 550 39.26 -0.42 -8.68
C ASP A 550 38.14 0.33 -9.44
N LEU A 551 38.07 1.65 -9.27
CA LEU A 551 37.14 2.50 -10.03
C LEU A 551 37.47 2.53 -11.53
N LEU A 552 38.74 2.60 -11.90
CA LEU A 552 39.20 2.58 -13.29
C LEU A 552 38.92 1.21 -13.92
N ASP A 553 39.41 0.14 -13.29
CA ASP A 553 39.36 -1.25 -13.75
C ASP A 553 37.91 -1.79 -13.91
N GLU A 554 36.92 -1.22 -13.20
CA GLU A 554 35.51 -1.65 -13.33
C GLU A 554 34.62 -0.71 -14.15
N VAL A 555 34.84 0.61 -14.14
CA VAL A 555 33.97 1.57 -14.84
C VAL A 555 34.49 1.95 -16.23
N TRP A 556 35.75 1.61 -16.56
CA TRP A 556 36.34 1.75 -17.88
C TRP A 556 36.69 0.37 -18.46
N GLU A 557 36.81 0.27 -19.78
CA GLU A 557 37.09 -0.99 -20.47
C GLU A 557 38.54 -1.48 -20.21
N PRO A 558 38.81 -2.79 -20.28
CA PRO A 558 40.13 -3.35 -19.96
C PRO A 558 41.30 -2.77 -20.77
N ASP A 559 41.05 -2.29 -21.99
CA ASP A 559 42.04 -1.72 -22.90
C ASP A 559 42.17 -0.18 -22.76
N TYR A 560 41.65 0.41 -21.68
CA TYR A 560 41.70 1.86 -21.45
C TYR A 560 43.08 2.33 -20.95
N ASP A 561 43.96 2.70 -21.88
CA ASP A 561 45.32 3.25 -21.65
C ASP A 561 45.34 4.67 -21.02
N GLY A 562 44.32 5.02 -20.23
CA GLY A 562 44.16 6.33 -19.60
C GLY A 562 44.46 6.30 -18.10
N GLY A 563 45.38 7.16 -17.66
CA GLY A 563 45.73 7.27 -16.24
C GLY A 563 44.56 7.69 -15.33
N SER A 564 44.63 7.32 -14.05
CA SER A 564 43.54 7.49 -13.05
C SER A 564 42.99 8.90 -12.86
N ASN A 565 43.64 9.93 -13.41
CA ASN A 565 43.15 11.32 -13.49
C ASN A 565 41.74 11.43 -14.07
N VAL A 566 41.32 10.48 -14.91
CA VAL A 566 39.97 10.46 -15.51
C VAL A 566 38.89 10.17 -14.45
N VAL A 567 39.21 9.36 -13.43
CA VAL A 567 38.35 9.15 -12.25
C VAL A 567 38.16 10.46 -11.50
N ASP A 568 39.24 11.22 -11.29
CA ASP A 568 39.22 12.51 -10.59
C ASP A 568 38.38 13.56 -11.37
N VAL A 569 38.38 13.53 -12.71
CA VAL A 569 37.51 14.37 -13.55
C VAL A 569 36.03 14.00 -13.38
N VAL A 570 35.68 12.71 -13.40
CA VAL A 570 34.30 12.25 -13.18
C VAL A 570 33.82 12.61 -11.77
N VAL A 571 34.64 12.39 -10.74
CA VAL A 571 34.30 12.79 -9.36
C VAL A 571 34.16 14.31 -9.22
N ARG A 572 34.99 15.11 -9.91
CA ARG A 572 34.83 16.58 -9.95
C ARG A 572 33.52 17.00 -10.60
N SER A 573 33.10 16.35 -11.68
CA SER A 573 31.80 16.64 -12.32
C SER A 573 30.62 16.22 -11.42
N LEU A 574 30.68 15.03 -10.81
CA LEU A 574 29.71 14.59 -9.80
C LEU A 574 29.58 15.60 -8.66
N ARG A 575 30.69 16.01 -8.03
CA ARG A 575 30.69 17.01 -6.95
C ARG A 575 30.07 18.35 -7.39
N ARG A 576 30.37 18.83 -8.60
CA ARG A 576 29.74 20.04 -9.15
C ARG A 576 28.22 19.88 -9.29
N LYS A 577 27.74 18.72 -9.73
CA LYS A 577 26.29 18.43 -9.83
C LYS A 577 25.62 18.33 -8.46
N LEU A 578 26.30 17.72 -7.47
CA LEU A 578 25.84 17.56 -6.09
C LEU A 578 25.70 18.89 -5.31
N GLY A 579 26.40 19.96 -5.72
CA GLY A 579 26.35 21.26 -5.05
C GLY A 579 26.76 21.17 -3.58
N ASP A 580 25.91 21.64 -2.67
CA ASP A 580 26.17 21.65 -1.21
C ASP A 580 26.39 20.24 -0.63
N ARG A 581 25.86 19.20 -1.28
CA ARG A 581 26.07 17.79 -0.91
C ARG A 581 27.34 17.19 -1.56
N ALA A 582 28.25 17.98 -2.14
CA ALA A 582 29.51 17.50 -2.74
C ALA A 582 30.40 16.70 -1.78
N SER A 583 30.29 16.93 -0.47
CA SER A 583 30.96 16.17 0.59
C SER A 583 30.49 14.72 0.72
N MET A 584 29.36 14.35 0.09
CA MET A 584 28.86 12.98 -0.03
C MET A 584 29.87 12.05 -0.71
N ILE A 585 30.67 12.56 -1.65
CA ILE A 585 31.84 11.85 -2.18
C ILE A 585 33.07 12.40 -1.48
N GLU A 586 33.61 11.65 -0.53
CA GLU A 586 34.81 12.00 0.23
C GLU A 586 36.07 11.51 -0.50
N THR A 587 37.13 12.32 -0.52
CA THR A 587 38.46 11.87 -0.96
C THR A 587 39.24 11.40 0.26
N VAL A 588 39.59 10.12 0.28
CA VAL A 588 40.50 9.56 1.28
C VAL A 588 41.91 9.67 0.71
N ARG A 589 42.71 10.60 1.26
CA ARG A 589 44.07 10.89 0.77
C ARG A 589 44.91 9.61 0.72
N GLY A 590 45.65 9.41 -0.38
CA GLY A 590 46.45 8.22 -0.62
C GLY A 590 45.68 6.94 -1.00
N ALA A 591 44.40 6.81 -0.63
CA ALA A 591 43.63 5.58 -0.83
C ALA A 591 42.64 5.66 -2.01
N GLY A 592 41.84 6.72 -2.12
CA GLY A 592 40.81 6.83 -3.17
C GLY A 592 39.58 7.62 -2.74
N TYR A 593 38.40 7.05 -2.95
CA TYR A 593 37.11 7.72 -2.72
C TYR A 593 36.19 6.88 -1.82
N ARG A 594 35.31 7.55 -1.07
CA ARG A 594 34.31 6.93 -0.21
C ARG A 594 32.98 7.68 -0.32
N LEU A 595 31.88 6.93 -0.38
CA LEU A 595 30.54 7.52 -0.24
C LEU A 595 30.19 7.70 1.24
N ARG A 596 29.83 8.93 1.64
CA ARG A 596 29.27 9.28 2.93
C ARG A 596 27.78 9.57 2.77
N ARG A 597 26.91 8.69 3.26
CA ARG A 597 25.52 9.05 3.55
C ARG A 597 25.53 9.91 4.81
N SER A 598 25.15 11.19 4.65
CA SER A 598 25.00 12.19 5.73
C SER A 598 23.92 11.76 6.71
#